data_AF-A0A7H1DT81-F1
#
_entry.id   AF-A0A7H1DT81-F1
#
_cell.length_a   1.000
_cell.length_b   1.000
_cell.length_c   1.000
_cell.angle_alpha   90.00
_cell.angle_beta   90.00
_cell.angle_gamma   90.00
#
_symmetry.space_group_name_H-M   'P 1'
#
loop_
_entity.id
_entity.type
_entity.pdbx_description
1 polymer ?
#
loop_
_entity_poly.entity_id
_entity_poly.type
_entity_poly.pdbx_seq_one_letter_code
_entity_poly.pdbx_strand_id
1 'polypeptide(L)'
;MGMIPQFSMGQFDALFRQAEEQHINQIVRVLRFVGEKAVNEARASGSYQDRTANLRNSVGYVIIVNGKIVDENFSISANGSEPSSENPIKYGRDLAHEIASQYNEIALIVVSGMKYGAYVEARGYNVLTSAEQLANVQVPMLLKQLR
;
A
#
# COMPACT_ATOMS: atom_id res chain seq x y z
N MET A 1 32.20 -33.81 31.58
CA MET A 1 32.45 -33.42 30.17
C MET A 1 31.50 -32.29 29.83
N GLY A 2 32.00 -31.17 29.33
CA GLY A 2 31.15 -30.06 28.88
C GLY A 2 30.57 -30.36 27.50
N MET A 3 29.31 -29.98 27.27
CA MET A 3 28.70 -30.05 25.95
C MET A 3 29.39 -29.06 25.01
N ILE A 4 29.85 -29.54 23.86
CA ILE A 4 30.41 -28.72 22.79
C ILE A 4 29.27 -28.40 21.83
N PRO A 5 28.92 -27.12 21.59
CA PRO A 5 27.89 -26.75 20.64
C PRO A 5 28.29 -27.20 19.23
N GLN A 6 27.34 -27.84 18.52
CA GLN A 6 27.52 -28.36 17.16
C GLN A 6 27.20 -27.32 16.06
N PHE A 7 26.93 -26.07 16.43
CA PHE A 7 26.59 -24.98 15.51
C PHE A 7 27.67 -23.90 15.48
N SER A 8 27.89 -23.29 14.32
CA SER A 8 28.74 -22.09 14.21
C SER A 8 27.90 -20.82 14.30
N MET A 9 28.47 -19.73 14.81
CA MET A 9 27.77 -18.44 14.89
C MET A 9 27.29 -17.95 13.50
N GLY A 10 28.08 -18.19 12.44
CA GLY A 10 27.68 -17.84 11.08
C GLY A 10 26.49 -18.65 10.55
N GLN A 11 26.34 -19.92 10.95
CA GLN A 11 25.17 -20.73 10.61
C GLN A 11 23.92 -20.26 11.36
N PHE A 12 24.10 -19.83 12.60
CA PHE A 12 23.04 -19.25 13.41
C PHE A 12 22.55 -17.93 12.80
N ASP A 13 23.46 -17.00 12.49
CA ASP A 13 23.12 -15.71 11.85
C ASP A 13 22.39 -15.89 10.52
N ALA A 14 22.81 -16.85 9.70
CA ALA A 14 22.15 -17.16 8.43
C ALA A 14 20.71 -17.65 8.64
N LEU A 15 20.47 -18.50 9.65
CA LEU A 15 19.14 -18.99 10.00
C LEU A 15 18.23 -17.84 10.47
N PHE A 16 18.73 -16.93 11.32
CA PHE A 16 17.94 -15.78 11.77
C PHE A 16 17.57 -14.85 10.63
N ARG A 17 18.51 -14.54 9.74
CA ARG A 17 18.23 -13.72 8.54
C ARG A 17 17.18 -14.35 7.66
N GLN A 18 17.27 -15.66 7.43
CA GLN A 18 16.27 -16.38 6.63
C GLN A 18 14.88 -16.35 7.29
N ALA A 19 14.80 -16.52 8.61
CA ALA A 19 13.54 -16.44 9.34
C ALA A 19 12.94 -15.03 9.29
N GLU A 20 13.78 -13.99 9.46
CA GLU A 20 13.38 -12.59 9.37
C GLU A 20 12.84 -12.25 7.97
N GLU A 21 13.58 -12.62 6.91
CA GLU A 21 13.14 -12.42 5.52
C GLU A 21 11.82 -13.14 5.24
N GLN A 22 11.64 -14.36 5.73
CA GLN A 22 10.38 -15.09 5.58
C GLN A 22 9.22 -14.36 6.27
N HIS A 23 9.44 -13.86 7.48
CA HIS A 23 8.42 -13.13 8.22
C HIS A 23 8.06 -11.80 7.55
N ILE A 24 9.05 -11.02 7.11
CA ILE A 24 8.85 -9.80 6.33
C ILE A 24 8.05 -10.10 5.05
N ASN A 25 8.40 -11.17 4.33
CA ASN A 25 7.67 -11.57 3.13
C ASN A 25 6.20 -11.92 3.41
N GLN A 26 5.89 -12.52 4.57
CA GLN A 26 4.52 -12.78 4.99
C GLN A 26 3.76 -11.48 5.29
N ILE A 27 4.39 -10.53 5.99
CA ILE A 27 3.82 -9.20 6.24
C ILE A 27 3.52 -8.49 4.92
N VAL A 28 4.49 -8.44 4.00
CA VAL A 28 4.31 -7.82 2.67
C VAL A 28 3.16 -8.46 1.90
N ARG A 29 2.98 -9.78 1.97
CA ARG A 29 1.82 -10.46 1.34
C ARG A 29 0.49 -10.00 1.93
N VAL A 30 0.40 -9.84 3.25
CA VAL A 30 -0.80 -9.31 3.91
C VAL A 30 -1.05 -7.87 3.47
N LEU A 31 -0.01 -7.03 3.49
CA LEU A 31 -0.12 -5.64 3.08
C LEU A 31 -0.51 -5.49 1.61
N ARG A 32 0.01 -6.33 0.71
CA ARG A 32 -0.41 -6.40 -0.70
C ARG A 32 -1.88 -6.69 -0.82
N PHE A 33 -2.34 -7.75 -0.16
CA PHE A 33 -3.75 -8.15 -0.21
C PHE A 33 -4.69 -7.05 0.31
N VAL A 34 -4.32 -6.40 1.41
CA VAL A 34 -5.12 -5.29 1.95
C VAL A 34 -5.00 -4.05 1.07
N GLY A 35 -3.84 -3.75 0.50
CA GLY A 35 -3.63 -2.64 -0.44
C GLY A 35 -4.48 -2.78 -1.70
N GLU A 36 -4.53 -3.96 -2.29
CA GLU A 36 -5.42 -4.26 -3.43
C GLU A 36 -6.89 -4.07 -3.06
N LYS A 37 -7.31 -4.56 -1.90
CA LYS A 37 -8.68 -4.34 -1.41
C LYS A 37 -9.00 -2.88 -1.14
N ALA A 38 -8.08 -2.13 -0.53
CA ALA A 38 -8.25 -0.72 -0.24
C ALA A 38 -8.38 0.10 -1.53
N VAL A 39 -7.54 -0.16 -2.53
CA VAL A 39 -7.65 0.47 -3.86
C VAL A 39 -8.98 0.13 -4.53
N ASN A 40 -9.40 -1.13 -4.49
CA ASN A 40 -10.69 -1.53 -5.06
C ASN A 40 -11.87 -0.86 -4.35
N GLU A 41 -11.82 -0.79 -3.02
CA GLU A 41 -12.83 -0.12 -2.20
C GLU A 41 -12.92 1.38 -2.51
N ALA A 42 -11.80 2.10 -2.54
CA ALA A 42 -11.76 3.52 -2.91
C ALA A 42 -12.35 3.77 -4.33
N ARG A 43 -12.06 2.88 -5.28
CA ARG A 43 -12.54 3.01 -6.67
C ARG A 43 -14.02 2.70 -6.79
N ALA A 44 -14.50 1.65 -6.12
CA ALA A 44 -15.88 1.16 -6.22
C ALA A 44 -16.86 2.00 -5.39
N SER A 45 -16.47 2.38 -4.18
CA SER A 45 -17.31 3.10 -3.22
C SER A 45 -17.18 4.63 -3.29
N GLY A 46 -16.40 5.15 -4.25
CA GLY A 46 -16.22 6.57 -4.45
C GLY A 46 -17.52 7.27 -4.86
N SER A 47 -17.94 8.31 -4.13
CA SER A 47 -19.24 8.95 -4.30
C SER A 47 -19.23 10.25 -5.11
N TYR A 48 -18.08 10.61 -5.69
CA TYR A 48 -17.90 11.81 -6.52
C TYR A 48 -18.28 11.57 -7.98
N GLN A 49 -18.61 12.66 -8.68
CA GLN A 49 -18.84 12.62 -10.12
C GLN A 49 -17.50 12.53 -10.87
N ASP A 50 -17.24 11.38 -11.47
CA ASP A 50 -15.96 11.07 -12.11
C ASP A 50 -16.02 11.26 -13.63
N ARG A 51 -15.93 12.51 -14.09
CA ARG A 51 -16.11 12.86 -15.51
C ARG A 51 -14.92 12.46 -16.39
N THR A 52 -13.71 12.66 -15.89
CA THR A 52 -12.46 12.36 -16.61
C THR A 52 -11.83 11.03 -16.18
N ALA A 53 -12.35 10.37 -15.14
CA ALA A 53 -11.73 9.23 -14.48
C ALA A 53 -10.38 9.51 -13.79
N ASN A 54 -9.91 10.77 -13.77
CA ASN A 54 -8.60 11.12 -13.27
C ASN A 54 -8.44 10.81 -11.78
N LEU A 55 -9.42 11.19 -10.96
CA LEU A 55 -9.36 11.01 -9.51
C LEU A 55 -9.28 9.53 -9.16
N ARG A 56 -10.21 8.72 -9.71
CA ARG A 56 -10.27 7.27 -9.50
C ARG A 56 -9.04 6.54 -10.02
N ASN A 57 -8.55 6.90 -11.20
CA ASN A 57 -7.36 6.29 -11.81
C ASN A 57 -6.05 6.71 -11.14
N SER A 58 -6.05 7.79 -10.36
CA SER A 58 -4.89 8.22 -9.57
C SER A 58 -4.80 7.50 -8.21
N VAL A 59 -5.77 6.64 -7.89
CA VAL A 59 -5.74 5.82 -6.69
C VAL A 59 -4.83 4.62 -6.90
N GLY A 60 -3.95 4.38 -5.94
CA GLY A 60 -3.03 3.23 -5.92
C GLY A 60 -2.35 3.09 -4.57
N TYR A 61 -1.43 2.14 -4.46
CA TYR A 61 -0.67 1.93 -3.23
C TYR A 61 0.81 1.62 -3.49
N VAL A 62 1.63 1.84 -2.47
CA VAL A 62 3.01 1.35 -2.35
C VAL A 62 3.22 0.66 -1.02
N ILE A 63 4.10 -0.33 -0.98
CA ILE A 63 4.55 -0.99 0.24
C ILE A 63 6.03 -0.68 0.42
N ILE A 64 6.38 -0.20 1.60
CA ILE A 64 7.76 0.06 1.98
C ILE A 64 8.23 -0.95 3.02
N VAL A 65 9.51 -1.31 2.94
CA VAL A 65 10.24 -2.07 3.96
C VAL A 65 11.63 -1.44 4.08
N ASN A 66 12.00 -1.00 5.27
CA ASN A 66 13.33 -0.43 5.54
C ASN A 66 13.67 0.74 4.60
N GLY A 67 12.71 1.64 4.38
CA GLY A 67 12.86 2.82 3.51
C GLY A 67 12.93 2.51 2.02
N LYS A 68 12.68 1.26 1.60
CA LYS A 68 12.67 0.84 0.19
C LYS A 68 11.27 0.42 -0.22
N ILE A 69 10.83 0.89 -1.39
CA ILE A 69 9.61 0.40 -2.02
C ILE A 69 9.86 -1.04 -2.49
N VAL A 70 9.11 -1.99 -1.94
CA VAL A 70 9.19 -3.41 -2.29
C VAL A 70 8.05 -3.86 -3.20
N ASP A 71 6.98 -3.09 -3.26
CA ASP A 71 5.82 -3.37 -4.10
C ASP A 71 4.98 -2.11 -4.37
N GLU A 72 4.27 -2.07 -5.48
CA GLU A 72 3.37 -0.98 -5.85
C GLU A 72 2.29 -1.43 -6.84
N ASN A 73 1.13 -0.77 -6.80
CA ASN A 73 0.07 -1.00 -7.77
C ASN A 73 -0.63 0.30 -8.16
N PHE A 74 -0.48 0.67 -9.43
CA PHE A 74 -1.19 1.76 -10.08
C PHE A 74 -1.67 1.28 -11.44
N SER A 75 -2.97 1.44 -11.70
CA SER A 75 -3.62 0.93 -12.90
C SER A 75 -4.79 1.81 -13.32
N ILE A 76 -5.04 1.92 -14.62
CA ILE A 76 -6.28 2.51 -15.12
C ILE A 76 -7.41 1.51 -14.86
N SER A 77 -8.49 1.99 -14.27
CA SER A 77 -9.66 1.18 -13.90
C SER A 77 -10.98 1.73 -14.42
N ALA A 78 -11.00 2.99 -14.85
CA ALA A 78 -12.18 3.65 -15.39
C ALA A 78 -11.84 4.50 -16.61
N ASN A 79 -12.79 4.62 -17.51
CA ASN A 79 -12.75 5.56 -18.62
C ASN A 79 -13.68 6.72 -18.32
N GLY A 80 -13.18 7.95 -18.40
CA GLY A 80 -14.00 9.14 -18.27
C GLY A 80 -14.88 9.33 -19.50
N SER A 81 -16.00 10.04 -19.31
CA SER A 81 -16.83 10.55 -20.40
C SER A 81 -16.22 11.76 -21.09
N GLU A 82 -15.32 12.47 -20.41
CA GLU A 82 -14.63 13.66 -20.90
C GLU A 82 -13.14 13.36 -21.14
N PRO A 83 -12.54 13.88 -22.23
CA PRO A 83 -11.12 13.72 -22.49
C PRO A 83 -10.29 14.46 -21.43
N SER A 84 -9.11 13.91 -21.15
CA SER A 84 -8.16 14.48 -20.19
C SER A 84 -6.74 14.31 -20.72
N SER A 85 -5.92 15.35 -20.60
CA SER A 85 -4.48 15.31 -20.88
C SER A 85 -3.64 14.96 -19.66
N GLU A 86 -4.27 14.79 -18.50
CA GLU A 86 -3.61 14.47 -17.24
C GLU A 86 -3.13 13.01 -17.22
N ASN A 87 -2.02 12.74 -16.52
CA ASN A 87 -1.56 11.37 -16.30
C ASN A 87 -1.83 10.95 -14.84
N PRO A 88 -3.02 10.39 -14.54
CA PRO A 88 -3.45 10.12 -13.18
C PRO A 88 -2.58 9.09 -12.46
N ILE A 89 -2.09 8.07 -13.18
CA ILE A 89 -1.17 7.06 -12.63
C ILE A 89 0.11 7.73 -12.17
N LYS A 90 0.69 8.61 -12.99
CA LYS A 90 1.93 9.30 -12.65
C LYS A 90 1.75 10.12 -11.38
N TYR A 91 0.69 10.91 -11.26
CA TYR A 91 0.47 11.70 -10.04
C TYR A 91 0.25 10.85 -8.79
N GLY A 92 -0.47 9.74 -8.91
CA GLY A 92 -0.63 8.78 -7.82
C GLY A 92 0.71 8.20 -7.39
N ARG A 93 1.50 7.72 -8.35
CA ARG A 93 2.83 7.14 -8.09
C ARG A 93 3.79 8.16 -7.49
N ASP A 94 3.89 9.35 -8.09
CA ASP A 94 4.82 10.39 -7.64
C ASP A 94 4.50 10.81 -6.18
N LEU A 95 3.21 10.99 -5.84
CA LEU A 95 2.78 11.29 -4.47
C LEU A 95 3.10 10.15 -3.50
N ALA A 96 2.83 8.90 -3.90
CA ALA A 96 3.14 7.75 -3.06
C ALA A 96 4.64 7.59 -2.81
N HIS A 97 5.47 7.85 -3.82
CA HIS A 97 6.94 7.81 -3.73
C HIS A 97 7.47 8.95 -2.84
N GLU A 98 6.91 10.15 -2.96
CA GLU A 98 7.23 11.29 -2.09
C GLU A 98 6.94 10.94 -0.62
N ILE A 99 5.75 10.42 -0.32
CA ILE A 99 5.38 10.01 1.03
C ILE A 99 6.26 8.85 1.50
N ALA A 100 6.49 7.84 0.65
CA ALA A 100 7.33 6.69 0.98
C ALA A 100 8.75 7.07 1.41
N SER A 101 9.32 8.13 0.84
CA SER A 101 10.67 8.62 1.20
C SER A 101 10.78 9.14 2.64
N GLN A 102 9.65 9.40 3.30
CA GLN A 102 9.60 9.96 4.66
C GLN A 102 9.55 8.89 5.75
N TYR A 103 9.41 7.61 5.39
CA TYR A 103 9.23 6.50 6.33
C TYR A 103 10.32 5.46 6.15
N ASN A 104 10.75 4.87 7.27
CA ASN A 104 11.76 3.80 7.28
C ASN A 104 11.18 2.45 7.74
N GLU A 105 9.98 2.45 8.29
CA GLU A 105 9.28 1.28 8.80
C GLU A 105 8.67 0.43 7.67
N ILE A 106 8.03 -0.69 8.04
CA ILE A 106 7.14 -1.41 7.13
C ILE A 106 5.80 -0.66 7.10
N ALA A 107 5.41 -0.14 5.94
CA ALA A 107 4.15 0.58 5.80
C ALA A 107 3.45 0.26 4.48
N LEU A 108 2.12 0.29 4.52
CA LEU A 108 1.24 0.32 3.37
C LEU A 108 0.75 1.76 3.20
N ILE A 109 1.08 2.37 2.07
CA ILE A 109 0.69 3.75 1.74
C ILE A 109 -0.31 3.68 0.60
N VAL A 110 -1.54 4.11 0.85
CA VAL A 110 -2.62 4.20 -0.16
C VAL A 110 -2.88 5.68 -0.43
N VAL A 111 -2.91 6.08 -1.71
CA VAL A 111 -3.01 7.49 -2.11
C VAL A 111 -4.05 7.72 -3.19
N SER A 112 -4.44 8.98 -3.35
CA SER A 112 -5.14 9.53 -4.51
C SER A 112 -4.30 10.70 -5.02
N GLY A 113 -3.72 10.56 -6.21
CA GLY A 113 -2.70 11.49 -6.72
C GLY A 113 -3.20 12.87 -7.15
N MET A 114 -4.51 13.05 -7.33
CA MET A 114 -5.06 14.34 -7.74
C MET A 114 -5.07 15.34 -6.58
N LYS A 115 -4.49 16.52 -6.79
CA LYS A 115 -4.40 17.60 -5.78
C LYS A 115 -5.76 18.00 -5.19
N TYR A 116 -6.83 17.88 -5.97
CA TYR A 116 -8.19 18.20 -5.53
C TYR A 116 -8.88 17.04 -4.79
N GLY A 117 -8.26 15.87 -4.65
CA GLY A 117 -8.84 14.72 -3.95
C GLY A 117 -9.20 15.04 -2.50
N ALA A 118 -8.29 15.69 -1.76
CA ALA A 118 -8.55 16.13 -0.40
C ALA A 118 -9.72 17.14 -0.30
N TYR A 119 -9.87 18.00 -1.31
CA TYR A 119 -10.99 18.94 -1.37
C TYR A 119 -12.33 18.25 -1.65
N VAL A 120 -12.33 17.22 -2.49
CA VAL A 120 -13.50 16.38 -2.75
C VAL A 120 -13.91 15.64 -1.47
N GLU A 121 -12.95 15.08 -0.75
CA GLU A 121 -13.20 14.41 0.54
C GLU A 121 -13.76 15.39 1.59
N ALA A 122 -13.18 16.60 1.70
CA ALA A 122 -13.65 17.64 2.62
C ALA A 122 -15.08 18.12 2.35
N ARG A 123 -15.61 17.89 1.14
CA ARG A 123 -17.01 18.17 0.77
C ARG A 123 -17.97 17.03 1.14
N GLY A 124 -17.47 15.99 1.80
CA GLY A 124 -18.26 14.83 2.25
C GLY A 124 -18.40 13.72 1.20
N TYR A 125 -17.62 13.76 0.12
CA TYR A 125 -17.56 12.65 -0.84
C TYR A 125 -16.49 11.65 -0.43
N ASN A 126 -16.75 10.36 -0.65
CA ASN A 126 -15.78 9.31 -0.38
C ASN A 126 -14.74 9.26 -1.51
N VAL A 127 -13.46 9.46 -1.19
CA VAL A 127 -12.31 9.24 -2.08
C VAL A 127 -11.42 8.15 -1.51
N LEU A 128 -10.95 8.30 -0.27
CA LEU A 128 -10.11 7.32 0.43
C LEU A 128 -10.66 6.91 1.80
N THR A 129 -11.67 7.61 2.34
CA THR A 129 -12.17 7.35 3.70
C THR A 129 -12.59 5.89 3.90
N SER A 130 -13.35 5.29 2.98
CA SER A 130 -13.77 3.89 3.17
C SER A 130 -12.61 2.90 3.01
N ALA A 131 -11.63 3.21 2.15
CA ALA A 131 -10.42 2.42 1.99
C ALA A 131 -9.53 2.45 3.24
N GLU A 132 -9.40 3.62 3.88
CA GLU A 132 -8.70 3.79 5.15
C GLU A 132 -9.38 2.95 6.26
N GLN A 133 -10.70 3.06 6.41
CA GLN A 133 -11.46 2.28 7.38
C GLN A 133 -11.28 0.77 7.17
N LEU A 134 -11.33 0.33 5.91
CA LEU A 134 -11.09 -1.07 5.55
C LEU A 134 -9.69 -1.52 5.97
N ALA A 135 -8.66 -0.73 5.63
CA ALA A 135 -7.27 -1.07 5.94
C ALA A 135 -7.02 -1.11 7.46
N ASN A 136 -7.56 -0.15 8.20
CA ASN A 136 -7.45 -0.07 9.67
C ASN A 136 -8.02 -1.30 10.38
N VAL A 137 -9.02 -1.96 9.78
CA VAL A 137 -9.59 -3.20 10.33
C VAL A 137 -8.84 -4.43 9.82
N GLN A 138 -8.57 -4.52 8.51
CA GLN A 138 -8.06 -5.76 7.91
C GLN A 138 -6.56 -5.98 8.16
N VAL A 139 -5.72 -4.94 8.17
CA VAL A 139 -4.27 -5.11 8.41
C VAL A 139 -4.02 -5.74 9.78
N PRO A 140 -4.51 -5.19 10.92
CA PRO A 140 -4.23 -5.78 12.22
C PRO A 140 -4.85 -7.18 12.38
N MET A 141 -6.03 -7.41 11.79
CA MET A 141 -6.70 -8.71 11.84
C MET A 141 -5.88 -9.80 11.14
N LEU A 142 -5.39 -9.54 9.93
CA LEU A 142 -4.65 -10.52 9.14
C LEU A 142 -3.22 -10.72 9.64
N LEU A 143 -2.56 -9.66 10.12
CA LEU A 143 -1.22 -9.80 10.72
C LEU A 143 -1.22 -10.69 11.96
N LYS A 144 -2.29 -10.66 12.78
CA LYS A 144 -2.46 -11.56 13.93
C LYS A 144 -2.58 -13.04 13.57
N GLN A 145 -2.88 -13.36 12.30
CA GLN A 145 -3.01 -14.73 11.82
C GLN A 145 -1.69 -15.30 11.29
N LEU A 146 -0.67 -14.45 11.09
CA LEU A 146 0.67 -14.91 10.77
C LEU A 146 1.23 -15.67 12.00
N ARG A 147 1.80 -16.85 11.74
CA ARG A 147 2.38 -17.75 12.74
C ARG A 147 3.89 -17.77 12.63
#